data_AF-A0A9E2U6T7-F1
#
_entry.id   AF-A0A9E2U6T7-F1
#
_cell.length_a   1.000
_cell.length_b   1.000
_cell.length_c   1.000
_cell.angle_alpha   90.00
_cell.angle_beta   90.00
_cell.angle_gamma   90.00
#
_symmetry.space_group_name_H-M   'P 1'
#
loop_
_entity.id
_entity.type
_entity.pdbx_description
1 polymer ?
#
loop_
_entity_poly.entity_id
_entity_poly.type
_entity_poly.pdbx_seq_one_letter_code
_entity_poly.pdbx_strand_id
1 'polypeptide(L)'
;MQQILTPMLDTAFVLLIIAALLVVVGFCQPLAAYLKLPLPVILGVVGVALGGFPVVFSALGLAARSDPLSDIFLELPVSSESFIYVFLPLLVFEAGIVTDVRRTLDDAAPILLLAIVATLITTGIIALALWPLAGVPLV
;
A
#
# COMPACT_ATOMS: atom_id res chain seq x y z
N MET A 1 29.65 -21.49 15.10
CA MET A 1 28.40 -22.07 14.58
C MET A 1 27.15 -21.28 14.95
N GLN A 2 27.05 -20.64 16.13
CA GLN A 2 25.85 -19.85 16.51
C GLN A 2 25.62 -18.58 15.66
N GLN A 3 26.68 -17.93 15.17
CA GLN A 3 26.58 -16.68 14.39
C GLN A 3 26.09 -16.85 12.93
N ILE A 4 26.04 -18.09 12.41
CA ILE A 4 25.49 -18.39 11.07
C ILE A 4 24.00 -18.73 11.18
N LEU A 5 23.55 -19.27 12.32
CA LEU A 5 22.16 -19.68 12.51
C LEU A 5 21.21 -18.50 12.74
N THR A 6 21.69 -17.42 13.38
CA THR A 6 20.90 -16.20 13.63
C THR A 6 20.46 -15.46 12.34
N PRO A 7 21.34 -15.14 11.36
CA PRO A 7 20.90 -14.45 10.14
C PRO A 7 19.97 -15.30 9.25
N MET A 8 20.13 -16.63 9.26
CA MET A 8 19.26 -17.55 8.52
C MET A 8 17.85 -17.58 9.12
N LEU A 9 17.74 -17.54 10.45
CA LEU A 9 16.46 -17.52 11.17
C LEU A 9 15.73 -16.17 10.99
N ASP A 10 16.47 -15.05 10.95
CA ASP A 10 15.91 -13.73 10.67
C ASP A 10 15.33 -13.64 9.24
N THR A 11 16.07 -14.16 8.25
CA THR A 11 15.58 -14.19 6.86
C THR A 11 14.36 -15.09 6.72
N ALA A 12 14.37 -16.26 7.36
CA ALA A 12 13.24 -17.18 7.37
C ALA A 12 11.99 -16.53 8.00
N PHE A 13 12.17 -15.76 9.08
CA PHE A 13 11.09 -15.02 9.73
C PHE A 13 10.49 -13.94 8.82
N VAL A 14 11.33 -13.13 8.15
CA VAL A 14 10.88 -12.15 7.15
C VAL A 14 10.11 -12.81 6.02
N LEU A 15 10.63 -13.92 5.48
CA LEU A 15 9.95 -14.67 4.43
C LEU A 15 8.62 -15.24 4.90
N LEU A 16 8.51 -15.69 6.15
CA LEU A 16 7.26 -16.19 6.74
C LEU A 16 6.22 -15.08 6.84
N ILE A 17 6.62 -13.87 7.28
CA ILE A 17 5.74 -12.70 7.32
C ILE A 17 5.25 -12.35 5.91
N ILE A 18 6.16 -12.25 4.94
CA ILE A 18 5.80 -11.95 3.55
C ILE A 18 4.87 -13.04 3.00
N ALA A 19 5.15 -14.32 3.25
CA ALA A 19 4.30 -15.42 2.83
C ALA A 19 2.91 -15.34 3.47
N ALA A 20 2.81 -15.03 4.76
CA ALA A 20 1.53 -14.84 5.44
C ALA A 20 0.73 -13.67 4.84
N LEU A 21 1.39 -12.54 4.55
CA LEU A 21 0.77 -11.40 3.87
C LEU A 21 0.31 -11.77 2.45
N LEU A 22 1.11 -12.53 1.69
CA LEU A 22 0.73 -13.01 0.35
C LEU A 22 -0.47 -13.97 0.41
N VAL A 23 -0.55 -14.83 1.43
CA VAL A 23 -1.73 -15.67 1.68
C VAL A 23 -2.96 -14.79 1.92
N VAL A 24 -2.85 -13.75 2.75
CA VAL A 24 -3.93 -12.79 2.99
C VAL A 24 -4.35 -12.09 1.69
N VAL A 25 -3.39 -11.64 0.86
CA VAL A 25 -3.68 -11.05 -0.46
C VAL A 25 -4.39 -12.06 -1.36
N GLY A 26 -3.98 -13.32 -1.36
CA GLY A 26 -4.65 -14.41 -2.09
C GLY A 26 -6.10 -14.60 -1.65
N PHE A 27 -6.40 -14.52 -0.35
CA PHE A 27 -7.77 -14.56 0.17
C PHE A 27 -8.60 -13.31 -0.17
N CYS A 28 -7.96 -12.17 -0.43
CA CYS A 28 -8.67 -10.95 -0.84
C CYS A 28 -9.31 -11.09 -2.22
N GLN A 29 -8.76 -11.91 -3.11
CA GLN A 29 -9.32 -12.15 -4.45
C GLN A 29 -10.71 -12.81 -4.42
N PRO A 30 -10.93 -13.98 -3.77
CA PRO A 30 -12.26 -14.57 -3.65
C PRO A 30 -13.19 -13.70 -2.80
N LEU A 31 -12.67 -12.97 -1.80
CA LEU A 31 -13.47 -12.06 -1.00
C LEU A 31 -13.99 -10.87 -1.83
N ALA A 32 -13.15 -10.29 -2.69
CA ALA A 32 -13.54 -9.22 -3.62
C ALA A 32 -14.61 -9.69 -4.61
N ALA A 33 -14.46 -10.91 -5.14
CA ALA A 33 -15.45 -11.52 -6.02
C ALA A 33 -16.78 -11.79 -5.30
N TYR A 34 -16.73 -12.27 -4.05
CA TYR A 34 -17.91 -12.56 -3.24
C TYR A 34 -18.70 -11.29 -2.87
N LEU A 35 -18.01 -10.22 -2.46
CA LEU A 35 -18.63 -8.93 -2.11
C LEU A 35 -18.95 -8.05 -3.33
N LYS A 36 -18.51 -8.44 -4.54
CA LYS A 36 -18.63 -7.65 -5.78
C LYS A 36 -18.00 -6.25 -5.67
N LEU A 37 -16.87 -6.16 -4.96
CA LEU A 37 -16.11 -4.92 -4.78
C LEU A 37 -14.78 -4.96 -5.56
N PRO A 38 -14.24 -3.81 -6.00
CA PRO A 38 -12.91 -3.76 -6.60
C PRO A 38 -11.85 -4.27 -5.63
N LEU A 39 -10.91 -5.11 -6.11
CA LEU A 39 -9.81 -5.65 -5.31
C LEU A 39 -9.03 -4.59 -4.51
N PRO A 40 -8.72 -3.38 -5.06
CA PRO A 40 -8.01 -2.35 -4.30
C PRO A 40 -8.76 -1.88 -3.05
N VAL A 41 -10.10 -1.88 -3.08
CA VAL A 41 -10.92 -1.48 -1.92
C VAL A 41 -10.81 -2.51 -0.81
N ILE A 42 -10.90 -3.80 -1.14
CA ILE A 42 -10.72 -4.89 -0.17
C ILE A 42 -9.31 -4.87 0.42
N LEU A 43 -8.28 -4.73 -0.43
CA LEU A 43 -6.89 -4.63 0.02
C LEU A 43 -6.68 -3.43 0.95
N GLY A 44 -7.28 -2.28 0.64
CA GLY A 44 -7.24 -1.10 1.50
C GLY A 44 -7.86 -1.35 2.87
N VAL A 45 -9.06 -1.94 2.92
CA VAL A 45 -9.74 -2.28 4.18
C VAL A 45 -8.94 -3.28 5.01
N VAL A 46 -8.44 -4.35 4.37
CA VAL A 46 -7.62 -5.36 5.05
C VAL A 46 -6.32 -4.75 5.56
N GLY A 47 -5.65 -3.90 4.78
CA GLY A 47 -4.45 -3.19 5.22
C GLY A 47 -4.70 -2.27 6.43
N VAL A 48 -5.79 -1.50 6.42
CA VAL A 48 -6.20 -0.67 7.56
C VAL A 48 -6.52 -1.53 8.78
N ALA A 49 -7.20 -2.66 8.60
CA ALA A 49 -7.50 -3.58 9.69
C ALA A 49 -6.22 -4.17 10.30
N LEU A 50 -5.26 -4.62 9.47
CA LEU A 50 -3.98 -5.16 9.92
C LEU A 50 -3.14 -4.11 10.65
N GLY A 51 -3.05 -2.89 10.13
CA GLY A 51 -2.29 -1.80 10.77
C GLY A 51 -2.96 -1.22 12.02
N GLY A 52 -4.30 -1.19 12.06
CA GLY A 52 -5.08 -0.69 13.19
C GLY A 52 -5.27 -1.71 14.32
N PHE A 53 -5.08 -3.01 14.05
CA PHE A 53 -5.31 -4.09 15.00
C PHE A 53 -4.55 -3.91 16.33
N PRO A 54 -3.23 -3.59 16.35
CA PRO A 54 -2.50 -3.42 17.61
C PRO A 54 -3.00 -2.23 18.44
N VAL A 55 -3.41 -1.15 17.78
CA VAL A 55 -3.93 0.07 18.44
C VAL A 55 -5.27 -0.21 19.11
N VAL A 56 -6.17 -0.91 18.41
CA VAL A 56 -7.48 -1.27 18.96
C VAL A 56 -7.33 -2.31 20.08
N PHE A 57 -6.46 -3.30 19.89
CA PHE A 57 -6.24 -4.36 20.88
C PHE A 57 -5.65 -3.83 22.20
N SER A 58 -4.69 -2.90 22.11
CA SER A 58 -4.14 -2.22 23.29
C SER A 58 -5.15 -1.29 23.97
N ALA A 59 -5.97 -0.56 23.20
CA ALA A 59 -7.02 0.30 23.75
C ALA A 59 -8.11 -0.47 24.52
N LEU A 60 -8.39 -1.73 24.14
CA LEU A 60 -9.36 -2.58 24.84
C LEU A 60 -8.84 -3.18 26.16
N GLY A 61 -7.58 -2.94 26.54
CA GLY A 61 -6.98 -3.46 27.77
C GLY A 61 -6.71 -4.97 27.75
N LEU A 62 -6.82 -5.61 26.59
CA LEU A 62 -6.47 -7.03 26.38
C LEU A 62 -4.97 -7.25 26.13
N ALA A 63 -4.19 -6.18 25.93
CA ALA A 63 -2.75 -6.26 25.74
C ALA A 63 -2.03 -6.45 27.09
N ALA A 64 -1.34 -7.59 27.25
CA ALA A 64 -0.34 -7.73 28.31
C ALA A 64 0.80 -6.72 28.05
N ARG A 65 1.44 -6.24 29.13
CA ARG A 65 2.43 -5.14 29.17
C ARG A 65 3.66 -5.30 28.24
N SER A 66 3.77 -6.42 27.52
CA SER A 66 4.77 -6.72 26.50
C SER A 66 4.22 -7.87 25.63
N ASP A 67 3.40 -7.55 24.64
CA ASP A 67 2.85 -8.55 23.73
C ASP A 67 3.79 -8.68 22.52
N PRO A 68 4.48 -9.81 22.30
CA PRO A 68 5.43 -9.97 21.18
C PRO A 68 4.81 -9.70 19.81
N LEU A 69 3.47 -9.81 19.73
CA LEU A 69 2.71 -9.47 18.53
C LEU A 69 2.81 -8.00 18.17
N SER A 70 2.82 -7.07 19.14
CA SER A 70 2.89 -5.63 18.82
C SER A 70 4.21 -5.26 18.14
N ASP A 71 5.32 -5.86 18.59
CA ASP A 71 6.65 -5.58 18.05
C ASP A 71 6.78 -6.04 16.59
N ILE A 72 6.11 -7.13 16.21
CA ILE A 72 6.04 -7.63 14.83
C ILE A 72 5.34 -6.64 13.88
N PHE A 73 4.31 -5.93 14.37
CA PHE A 73 3.62 -4.92 13.57
C PHE A 73 4.36 -3.56 13.56
N LEU A 74 5.12 -3.25 14.61
CA LEU A 74 5.93 -2.04 14.73
C LEU A 74 7.21 -2.08 13.87
N GLU A 75 7.82 -3.26 13.73
CA GLU A 75 9.02 -3.49 12.92
C GLU A 75 8.72 -4.30 11.66
N LEU A 76 7.64 -3.93 10.93
CA LEU A 76 7.39 -4.52 9.62
C LEU A 76 8.63 -4.32 8.72
N PRO A 77 9.21 -5.39 8.15
CA PRO A 77 10.47 -5.33 7.41
C PRO A 77 10.37 -4.60 6.06
N VAL A 78 9.20 -4.02 5.73
CA VAL A 78 8.96 -3.30 4.48
C VAL A 78 8.52 -1.87 4.77
N SER A 79 9.41 -0.92 4.53
CA SER A 79 9.15 0.51 4.65
C SER A 79 8.44 1.06 3.39
N SER A 80 7.70 2.17 3.55
CA SER A 80 7.01 2.83 2.43
C SER A 80 7.97 3.28 1.33
N GLU A 81 9.20 3.69 1.68
CA GLU A 81 10.26 4.00 0.71
C GLU A 81 10.65 2.78 -0.13
N SER A 82 10.77 1.60 0.48
CA SER A 82 11.10 0.37 -0.22
C SER A 82 10.00 0.03 -1.23
N PHE A 83 8.73 0.21 -0.83
CA PHE A 83 7.60 0.04 -1.75
C PHE A 83 7.68 0.98 -2.96
N ILE A 84 7.93 2.27 -2.74
CA ILE A 84 8.04 3.25 -3.83
C ILE A 84 9.21 2.89 -4.74
N TYR A 85 10.40 2.59 -4.21
CA TYR A 85 11.58 2.33 -5.04
C TYR A 85 11.56 0.98 -5.75
N VAL A 86 10.92 -0.04 -5.18
CA VAL A 86 10.86 -1.38 -5.78
C VAL A 86 9.65 -1.53 -6.69
N PHE A 87 8.46 -1.12 -6.24
CA PHE A 87 7.22 -1.38 -6.98
C PHE A 87 6.91 -0.31 -8.01
N LEU A 88 7.27 0.97 -7.80
CA LEU A 88 6.95 2.00 -8.79
C LEU A 88 7.61 1.71 -10.15
N PRO A 89 8.92 1.39 -10.23
CA PRO A 89 9.53 1.05 -11.52
C PRO A 89 8.89 -0.18 -12.16
N LEU A 90 8.57 -1.20 -11.35
CA LEU A 90 7.92 -2.42 -11.81
C LEU A 90 6.52 -2.15 -12.37
N LEU A 91 5.70 -1.39 -11.66
CA LEU A 91 4.32 -1.04 -12.05
C LEU A 91 4.30 -0.12 -13.26
N VAL A 92 5.20 0.87 -13.34
CA VAL A 92 5.30 1.76 -14.50
C VAL A 92 5.77 0.99 -15.74
N PHE A 93 6.69 0.04 -15.58
CA PHE A 93 7.13 -0.83 -16.68
C PHE A 93 6.01 -1.77 -17.13
N GLU A 94 5.31 -2.41 -16.21
CA GLU A 94 4.16 -3.28 -16.51
C GLU A 94 3.07 -2.53 -17.26
N ALA A 95 2.67 -1.35 -16.76
CA ALA A 95 1.70 -0.51 -17.43
C ALA A 95 2.15 -0.10 -18.84
N GLY A 96 3.45 0.16 -19.03
CA GLY A 96 4.03 0.48 -20.33
C GLY A 96 3.99 -0.68 -21.33
N ILE A 97 4.17 -1.93 -20.88
CA ILE A 97 4.09 -3.13 -21.73
C ILE A 97 2.64 -3.46 -22.10
N VAL A 98 1.70 -3.27 -21.17
CA VAL A 98 0.28 -3.55 -21.39
C VAL A 98 -0.39 -2.48 -22.27
N THR A 99 0.16 -1.26 -22.30
CA THR A 99 -0.40 -0.14 -23.06
C THR A 99 0.00 -0.18 -24.55
N ASP A 100 -0.96 0.02 -25.44
CA ASP A 100 -0.68 0.20 -26.87
C ASP A 100 -0.12 1.60 -27.14
N VAL A 101 1.20 1.65 -27.36
CA VAL A 101 1.93 2.90 -27.60
C VAL A 101 1.48 3.58 -28.89
N ARG A 102 1.10 2.84 -29.95
CA ARG A 102 0.70 3.48 -31.22
C ARG A 102 -0.57 4.28 -31.03
N ARG A 103 -1.57 3.67 -30.39
CA ARG A 103 -2.82 4.34 -30.04
C ARG A 103 -2.59 5.51 -29.09
N THR A 104 -1.69 5.35 -28.12
CA THR A 104 -1.32 6.42 -27.17
C THR A 104 -0.68 7.62 -27.88
N LEU A 105 0.12 7.37 -28.93
CA LEU A 105 0.72 8.43 -29.74
C LEU A 105 -0.32 9.13 -30.63
N ASP A 106 -1.23 8.37 -31.24
CA ASP A 106 -2.31 8.93 -32.07
C ASP A 106 -3.25 9.84 -31.25
N ASP A 107 -3.51 9.48 -29.99
CA ASP A 107 -4.32 10.25 -29.03
C ASP A 107 -3.48 11.06 -28.02
N ALA A 108 -2.22 11.38 -28.34
CA ALA A 108 -1.30 11.98 -27.36
C ALA A 108 -1.75 13.36 -26.85
N ALA A 109 -2.34 14.19 -27.72
CA ALA A 109 -2.81 15.52 -27.34
C ALA A 109 -3.91 15.51 -26.26
N PRO A 110 -5.04 14.77 -26.41
CA PRO A 110 -6.03 14.68 -25.36
C PRO A 110 -5.51 13.98 -24.10
N ILE A 111 -4.62 12.98 -24.23
CA ILE A 111 -4.01 12.31 -23.07
C ILE A 111 -3.14 13.29 -22.27
N LEU A 112 -2.28 14.08 -22.91
CA LEU A 112 -1.45 15.08 -22.22
C LEU A 112 -2.29 16.19 -21.59
N LEU A 113 -3.37 16.60 -22.23
CA LEU A 113 -4.32 17.57 -21.66
C LEU A 113 -4.97 17.02 -20.38
N LEU A 114 -5.45 15.77 -20.41
CA LEU A 114 -6.00 15.10 -19.23
C LEU A 114 -4.93 14.90 -18.15
N ALA A 115 -3.73 14.45 -18.53
CA ALA A 115 -2.69 14.09 -17.58
C ALA A 115 -2.04 15.29 -16.89
N ILE A 116 -1.80 16.40 -17.60
CA ILE A 116 -1.08 17.55 -17.05
C ILE A 116 -2.08 18.62 -16.62
N VAL A 117 -2.87 19.13 -17.56
CA VAL A 117 -3.75 20.29 -17.31
C VAL A 117 -4.87 19.89 -16.35
N ALA A 118 -5.58 18.80 -16.62
CA ALA A 118 -6.66 18.39 -15.75
C ALA A 118 -6.16 17.96 -14.36
N THR A 119 -5.00 17.28 -14.26
CA THR A 119 -4.41 16.92 -12.96
C THR A 119 -4.02 18.15 -12.13
N LEU A 120 -3.41 19.18 -12.73
CA LEU A 120 -3.06 20.41 -12.01
C LEU A 120 -4.31 21.15 -11.52
N ILE A 121 -5.31 21.29 -12.38
CA ILE A 121 -6.60 21.91 -12.02
C ILE A 121 -7.28 21.11 -10.91
N THR A 122 -7.37 19.80 -11.06
CA THR A 122 -7.99 18.90 -10.07
C THR A 122 -7.27 18.96 -8.74
N THR A 123 -5.94 18.91 -8.73
CA THR A 123 -5.14 19.02 -7.51
C THR A 123 -5.38 20.35 -6.81
N GLY A 124 -5.41 21.46 -7.56
CA GLY A 124 -5.72 22.78 -7.00
C GLY A 124 -7.14 22.87 -6.43
N ILE A 125 -8.14 22.35 -7.14
CA ILE A 125 -9.53 22.34 -6.68
C ILE A 125 -9.68 21.48 -5.42
N ILE A 126 -9.11 20.27 -5.39
CA ILE A 126 -9.16 19.38 -4.23
C ILE A 126 -8.46 20.04 -3.04
N ALA A 127 -7.29 20.66 -3.25
CA ALA A 127 -6.57 21.38 -2.20
C ALA A 127 -7.42 22.52 -1.61
N LEU A 128 -8.06 23.34 -2.45
CA LEU A 128 -8.95 24.43 -2.01
C LEU A 128 -10.20 23.90 -1.28
N ALA A 129 -10.77 22.80 -1.74
CA ALA A 129 -11.94 22.18 -1.12
C ALA A 129 -11.62 21.61 0.27
N LEU A 130 -10.42 21.03 0.44
CA LEU A 130 -9.98 20.46 1.71
C LEU A 130 -9.40 21.50 2.68
N TRP A 131 -8.91 22.63 2.19
CA TRP A 131 -8.29 23.69 3.00
C TRP A 131 -9.04 24.05 4.30
N PRO A 132 -10.37 24.30 4.29
CA PRO A 132 -11.08 24.67 5.52
C PRO A 132 -11.09 23.56 6.59
N LEU A 133 -10.86 22.30 6.21
CA LEU A 133 -10.81 21.16 7.12
C LEU A 133 -9.38 20.76 7.48
N ALA A 134 -8.41 21.03 6.60
CA ALA A 134 -7.04 20.53 6.73
C ALA A 134 -6.22 21.25 7.81
N GLY A 135 -6.50 22.53 8.09
CA GLY A 135 -5.74 23.33 9.08
C GLY A 135 -4.28 23.63 8.67
N VAL A 136 -3.93 23.38 7.40
CA VAL A 136 -2.60 23.64 6.82
C VAL A 136 -2.67 24.90 5.95
N PRO A 137 -1.67 25.81 6.01
CA PRO A 137 -1.64 27.00 5.18
C PRO A 137 -1.38 26.65 3.70
N LEU A 138 -1.86 27.49 2.79
CA LEU A 138 -1.61 27.32 1.34
C LEU A 138 -0.19 27.73 0.91
N VAL A 139 0.54 28.41 1.80
CA VAL A 139 1.91 28.91 1.63
C VAL A 139 2.66 28.75 2.93
#